data_AF-A0A8T1V273-F1
#
_entry.id   AF-A0A8T1V273-F1
#
_cell.length_a   1.000
_cell.length_b   1.000
_cell.length_c   1.000
_cell.angle_alpha   90.00
_cell.angle_beta   90.00
_cell.angle_gamma   90.00
#
_symmetry.space_group_name_H-M   'P 1'
#
loop_
_entity.id
_entity.type
_entity.pdbx_description
1 polymer ?
#
loop_
_entity_poly.entity_id
_entity_poly.type
_entity_poly.pdbx_seq_one_letter_code
_entity_poly.pdbx_strand_id
1 'polypeptide(L)' 'MHCVITLQGKDDKGGPIVEIEDKSRHGMWVDKQKIGYRQKTTLKPGSLIRFTPPKSTEMDGILYRFELLYG' A
#
# COMPACT_ATOMS: atom_id res chain seq x y z
N MET A 1 4.77 13.90 -2.06
CA MET A 1 4.87 12.51 -1.56
C MET A 1 3.46 11.93 -1.44
N HIS A 2 3.20 10.71 -1.90
CA HIS A 2 1.86 10.09 -1.82
C HIS A 2 1.76 9.02 -0.73
N CYS A 3 2.82 8.25 -0.54
CA CYS A 3 2.91 7.26 0.52
C CYS A 3 4.35 7.08 0.99
N VAL A 4 4.51 6.43 2.12
CA VAL A 4 5.80 5.93 2.62
C VAL A 4 5.65 4.44 2.87
N ILE A 5 6.58 3.64 2.35
CA ILE A 5 6.65 2.20 2.62
C ILE A 5 7.86 1.95 3.51
N THR A 6 7.67 1.25 4.62
CA THR A 6 8.72 1.00 5.62
C THR A 6 8.79 -0.49 5.92
N LEU A 7 10.01 -1.04 5.89
CA LEU A 7 10.31 -2.36 6.46
C LEU A 7 10.52 -2.19 7.98
N GLN A 8 9.60 -2.71 8.78
CA GLN A 8 9.64 -2.60 10.24
C GLN A 8 10.51 -3.68 10.90
N GLY A 9 10.90 -4.71 10.15
CA GLY A 9 11.67 -5.84 10.65
C GLY A 9 11.08 -7.16 10.18
N LYS A 10 11.12 -8.17 11.06
CA LYS A 10 10.59 -9.51 10.81
C LYS A 10 9.62 -9.91 11.93
N ASP A 11 8.65 -10.75 11.63
CA ASP A 11 7.75 -11.39 12.59
C ASP A 11 8.44 -12.59 13.28
N ASP A 12 7.73 -13.21 14.22
CA ASP A 12 8.22 -14.38 14.98
C ASP A 12 8.53 -15.61 14.11
N LYS A 13 8.08 -15.61 12.85
CA LYS A 13 8.34 -16.67 11.86
C LYS A 13 9.45 -16.27 10.88
N GLY A 14 10.07 -15.10 11.06
CA GLY A 14 11.11 -14.57 10.20
C GLY A 14 10.60 -13.88 8.93
N GLY A 15 9.28 -13.74 8.75
CA GLY A 15 8.67 -13.05 7.61
C GLY A 15 8.77 -11.53 7.76
N PRO A 16 9.06 -10.76 6.70
CA PRO A 16 9.21 -9.30 6.81
C PRO A 16 7.88 -8.61 7.11
N ILE A 17 7.92 -7.63 8.01
CA ILE A 17 6.79 -6.77 8.35
C ILE A 17 6.93 -5.47 7.57
N VAL A 18 6.05 -5.25 6.60
CA VAL A 18 6.06 -4.04 5.76
C VAL A 18 4.81 -3.22 6.02
N GLU A 19 4.99 -1.94 6.31
CA GLU A 19 3.90 -0.97 6.48
C GLU A 19 3.87 0.00 5.30
N ILE A 20 2.67 0.47 4.98
CA ILE A 20 2.46 1.61 4.10
C ILE A 20 1.67 2.69 4.83
N GLU A 21 2.14 3.92 4.76
CA GLU A 21 1.46 5.12 5.26
C GLU A 21 0.91 5.95 4.11
N ASP A 22 -0.35 6.37 4.21
CA ASP A 22 -0.95 7.32 3.26
C ASP A 22 -0.54 8.76 3.61
N LYS A 23 0.11 9.44 2.67
CA LYS A 23 0.49 10.87 2.75
C LYS A 23 -0.15 11.68 1.62
N SER A 24 -1.12 11.10 0.92
CA SER A 24 -1.75 11.68 -0.26
C SER A 24 -2.81 12.72 0.11
N ARG A 25 -3.10 13.62 -0.82
CA ARG A 25 -4.18 14.61 -0.68
C ARG A 25 -5.57 14.02 -0.93
N HIS A 26 -5.65 13.04 -1.83
CA HIS A 26 -6.92 12.49 -2.32
C HIS A 26 -7.24 11.09 -1.76
N GLY A 27 -6.34 10.55 -0.94
CA GLY A 27 -6.43 9.22 -0.36
C GLY A 27 -5.75 8.16 -1.21
N MET A 28 -5.41 7.06 -0.54
CA MET A 28 -4.86 5.86 -1.13
C MET A 28 -5.67 4.64 -0.68
N TRP A 29 -5.66 3.61 -1.52
CA TRP A 29 -6.32 2.34 -1.25
C TRP A 29 -5.33 1.19 -1.34
N VAL A 30 -5.45 0.24 -0.41
CA VAL A 30 -4.82 -1.08 -0.48
C VAL A 30 -5.94 -2.11 -0.51
N ASP A 31 -5.90 -3.02 -1.49
CA ASP A 31 -6.88 -4.10 -1.61
C ASP A 31 -8.34 -3.60 -1.58
N LYS A 32 -8.58 -2.48 -2.28
CA LYS A 32 -9.87 -1.76 -2.36
C LYS A 32 -10.32 -1.07 -1.05
N GLN A 33 -9.56 -1.18 0.03
CA GLN A 33 -9.82 -0.48 1.29
C GLN A 33 -9.07 0.85 1.34
N LYS A 34 -9.76 1.93 1.69
CA LYS A 34 -9.14 3.25 1.85
C LYS A 34 -8.33 3.28 3.15
N ILE A 35 -7.07 3.72 3.10
CA ILE A 35 -6.21 3.81 4.29
C ILE A 35 -6.54 5.08 5.09
N GLY A 36 -6.49 6.25 4.44
CA GLY A 36 -6.78 7.55 5.05
C GLY A 36 -5.53 8.31 5.46
N TYR A 37 -5.59 9.64 5.39
CA TYR A 37 -4.42 10.51 5.57
C TYR A 37 -3.70 10.27 6.91
N ARG A 38 -2.39 10.03 6.86
CA ARG A 38 -1.49 9.66 7.97
C ARG A 38 -1.83 8.35 8.69
N GLN A 39 -2.74 7.55 8.15
CA GLN A 39 -3.00 6.21 8.64
C GLN A 39 -2.06 5.22 7.96
N LYS A 40 -1.85 4.10 8.64
CA LYS A 40 -0.98 3.02 8.19
C LYS A 40 -1.76 1.71 8.08
N THR A 41 -1.27 0.83 7.21
CA THR A 41 -1.68 -0.57 7.16
C THR A 41 -0.48 -1.45 6.79
N THR A 42 -0.59 -2.75 7.07
CA THR A 42 0.41 -3.73 6.65
C THR A 42 0.23 -4.08 5.17
N LEU A 43 1.33 -4.12 4.42
CA LEU A 43 1.38 -4.67 3.08
C LEU A 43 1.75 -6.15 3.13
N LYS A 44 1.05 -6.96 2.34
CA LYS A 44 1.39 -8.37 2.11
C LYS A 44 1.78 -8.55 0.64
N PRO A 45 2.65 -9.53 0.32
CA PRO A 45 2.91 -9.89 -1.07
C PRO A 45 1.61 -10.08 -1.86
N GLY A 46 1.54 -9.50 -3.05
CA GLY A 46 0.35 -9.46 -3.89
C GLY A 46 -0.64 -8.33 -3.59
N SER A 47 -0.49 -7.58 -2.49
CA SER A 47 -1.36 -6.43 -2.18
C SER A 47 -1.39 -5.42 -3.32
N LEU A 48 -2.58 -4.90 -3.61
CA LEU A 48 -2.85 -3.96 -4.70
C LEU A 48 -2.99 -2.54 -4.17
N ILE A 49 -2.09 -1.64 -4.57
CA ILE A 49 -2.05 -0.24 -4.17
C ILE A 49 -2.63 0.64 -5.28
N ARG A 50 -3.56 1.55 -4.92
CA ARG A 50 -4.19 2.51 -5.83
C ARG A 50 -4.12 3.92 -5.25
N PHE A 51 -3.83 4.90 -6.10
CA PHE A 51 -3.87 6.33 -5.77
C PHE A 51 -5.11 7.07 -6.30
N THR A 52 -6.03 6.33 -6.92
CA THR A 52 -7.35 6.81 -7.33
C THR A 52 -8.45 5.95 -6.70
N PRO A 53 -9.66 6.50 -6.50
CA PRO A 53 -10.78 5.72 -5.97
C PRO A 53 -11.03 4.46 -6.82
N PRO A 54 -11.33 3.29 -6.22
CA PRO A 54 -11.53 2.04 -6.96
C PRO A 54 -12.65 2.05 -8.01
N LYS A 55 -13.55 3.05 -7.97
CA LYS A 55 -14.66 3.24 -8.91
C LYS A 55 -14.47 4.45 -9.84
N SER A 56 -13.28 5.04 -9.86
CA SER A 56 -12.94 6.14 -10.77
C SER A 56 -13.06 5.68 -12.22
N THR A 57 -13.85 6.38 -13.03
CA THR A 57 -13.88 6.25 -14.50
C THR A 57 -12.83 7.14 -15.18
N GLU A 58 -12.22 8.05 -14.43
CA GLU A 58 -11.15 8.92 -14.91
C GLU A 58 -9.82 8.20 -14.76
N MET A 59 -9.20 7.91 -15.91
CA MET A 59 -7.90 7.25 -16.09
C MET A 59 -7.81 5.84 -15.51
N ASP A 60 -7.21 4.93 -16.26
CA ASP A 60 -6.76 3.63 -15.75
C ASP A 60 -5.87 3.87 -14.53
N GLY A 61 -6.49 3.81 -13.35
CA GLY A 61 -5.86 4.20 -12.10
C GLY A 61 -4.60 3.38 -11.93
N ILE A 62 -3.45 4.05 -11.88
CA ILE A 62 -2.16 3.37 -11.80
C ILE A 62 -2.21 2.41 -10.62
N LEU A 63 -2.16 1.12 -10.97
CA LEU A 63 -2.29 0.00 -10.05
C LEU A 63 -0.90 -0.59 -9.82
N TYR A 64 -0.44 -0.55 -8.59
CA TYR A 64 0.82 -1.18 -8.21
C TYR A 64 0.54 -2.47 -7.46
N ARG A 65 1.30 -3.52 -7.76
CA ARG A 65 1.32 -4.75 -6.99
C ARG A 65 2.57 -4.75 -6.12
N PHE A 66 2.40 -4.93 -4.81
CA PHE A 66 3.52 -5.05 -3.90
C PHE A 66 4.07 -6.48 -3.91
N GLU A 67 5.38 -6.63 -4.13
CA GLU A 67 6.06 -7.91 -4.11
C GLU A 67 7.32 -7.84 -3.26
N LEU A 68 7.65 -8.95 -2.61
CA LEU A 68 8.92 -9.15 -1.93
C LEU A 68 9.82 -9.99 -2.84
N LEU A 69 10.95 -9.42 -3.22
CA LEU A 69 11.96 -10.14 -4.00
C LEU A 69 12.93 -10.78 -3.02
N TYR A 70 12.97 -12.11 -2.98
CA TYR A 70 13.97 -12.87 -2.25
C TYR A 70 15.14 -13.17 -3.21
N GLY A 71 16.36 -12.92 -2.74
CA GLY A 71 17.61 -13.29 -3.41
C GLY A 71 18.26 -14.48 -2.74
#